data_AF-A0A949WPQ6-F1
#
_entry.id   AF-A0A949WPQ6-F1
#
_cell.length_a   1.000
_cell.length_b   1.000
_cell.length_c   1.000
_cell.angle_alpha   90.00
_cell.angle_beta   90.00
_cell.angle_gamma   90.00
#
_symmetry.space_group_name_H-M   'P 1'
#
loop_
_entity.id
_entity.type
_entity.pdbx_description
1 polymer ?
#
loop_
_entity_poly.entity_id
_entity_poly.type
_entity_poly.pdbx_seq_one_letter_code
_entity_poly.pdbx_strand_id
1 'polypeptide(L)'
;MGTNSIRANLSKDDIISEIRLSLGADIKQEHTFLVVEGEDDLKFWKNIANEKVILFESFTGKTGITEIVEEYFTSNPRVIGIRDRDYECGHIYNKIFYYDCCCMEMMLVKNDEVFNNIYSEYYSGRLSSNELRDVLLKQLKYLSLIRKNNETMGLGIKIDGVSITNAFDEETQNIQNEKIILKLNQMNQQYFAINVDKLSQINSQNAIVLNTEELLEINQGHDFIELFAAFCRKPRGSSASSKNIAASLRCAYRKRDFTYTELYLQLVSYSNTHNIVII
;
A
#
# COMPACT_ATOMS: atom_id res chain seq x y z
N MET A 1 -0.10 -2.17 -26.79
CA MET A 1 0.28 -3.60 -26.90
C MET A 1 -0.41 -4.32 -25.77
N GLY A 2 -1.30 -5.26 -26.09
CA GLY A 2 -2.27 -5.83 -25.16
C GLY A 2 -1.64 -6.71 -24.10
N THR A 3 -1.96 -6.45 -22.83
CA THR A 3 -1.71 -7.35 -21.71
C THR A 3 -2.74 -8.47 -21.75
N ASN A 4 -2.42 -9.53 -22.50
CA ASN A 4 -3.12 -10.81 -22.40
C ASN A 4 -2.72 -11.48 -21.09
N SER A 5 -3.44 -11.18 -20.00
CA SER A 5 -3.46 -12.03 -18.82
C SER A 5 -4.88 -12.54 -18.65
N ILE A 6 -5.05 -13.86 -18.73
CA ILE A 6 -6.31 -14.55 -18.43
C ILE A 6 -6.86 -14.13 -17.05
N ARG A 7 -5.98 -13.70 -16.13
CA ARG A 7 -6.33 -13.22 -14.78
C ARG A 7 -7.11 -11.91 -14.74
N ALA A 8 -6.93 -11.02 -15.72
CA ALA A 8 -7.66 -9.74 -15.77
C ALA A 8 -9.17 -9.91 -16.10
N ASN A 9 -9.59 -11.12 -16.46
CA ASN A 9 -10.96 -11.47 -16.80
C ASN A 9 -11.58 -12.50 -15.85
N LEU A 10 -10.91 -12.86 -14.74
CA LEU A 10 -11.50 -13.75 -13.75
C LEU A 10 -12.65 -13.00 -13.05
N SER A 11 -13.84 -13.55 -13.18
CA SER A 11 -15.01 -13.03 -12.50
C SER A 11 -14.95 -13.37 -11.02
N LYS A 12 -15.72 -12.65 -10.22
CA LYS A 12 -15.97 -12.97 -8.81
C LYS A 12 -16.28 -14.47 -8.62
N ASP A 13 -17.14 -15.04 -9.45
CA ASP A 13 -17.56 -16.45 -9.33
C ASP A 13 -16.41 -17.42 -9.62
N ASP A 14 -15.47 -17.06 -10.48
CA ASP A 14 -14.30 -17.89 -10.79
C ASP A 14 -13.39 -18.01 -9.56
N ILE A 15 -13.06 -16.90 -8.91
CA ILE A 15 -12.17 -16.89 -7.73
C ILE A 15 -12.81 -17.64 -6.56
N ILE A 16 -14.10 -17.41 -6.30
CA ILE A 16 -14.82 -18.14 -5.24
C ILE A 16 -14.84 -19.64 -5.53
N SER A 17 -15.09 -20.03 -6.79
CA SER A 17 -15.11 -21.43 -7.19
C SER A 17 -13.72 -22.07 -7.07
N GLU A 18 -12.66 -21.36 -7.43
CA GLU A 18 -11.28 -21.82 -7.32
C GLU A 18 -10.89 -22.07 -5.85
N ILE A 19 -11.24 -21.16 -4.94
CA ILE A 19 -11.02 -21.35 -3.50
C ILE A 19 -11.81 -22.56 -2.99
N ARG A 20 -13.08 -22.71 -3.37
CA ARG A 20 -13.91 -23.87 -2.99
C ARG A 20 -13.33 -25.20 -3.47
N LEU A 21 -12.89 -25.25 -4.72
CA LEU A 21 -12.27 -26.44 -5.30
C LEU A 21 -10.97 -26.78 -4.59
N SER A 22 -10.13 -25.77 -4.31
CA SER A 22 -8.87 -25.95 -3.60
C SER A 22 -9.09 -26.45 -2.17
N LEU A 23 -10.09 -25.90 -1.48
CA LEU A 23 -10.53 -26.38 -0.16
C LEU A 23 -11.02 -27.84 -0.19
N GLY A 24 -11.80 -28.21 -1.21
CA GLY A 24 -12.32 -29.56 -1.37
C GLY A 24 -11.23 -30.59 -1.74
N ALA A 25 -10.21 -30.16 -2.50
CA ALA A 25 -9.06 -30.99 -2.84
C ALA A 25 -8.12 -31.21 -1.64
N ASP A 26 -8.04 -30.25 -0.72
CA ASP A 26 -7.25 -30.33 0.52
C ASP A 26 -7.99 -31.12 1.62
N ILE A 27 -8.20 -32.43 1.36
CA ILE A 27 -8.94 -33.35 2.24
C ILE A 27 -8.35 -33.40 3.66
N LYS A 28 -7.02 -33.28 3.77
CA LYS A 28 -6.30 -33.32 5.05
C LYS A 28 -6.31 -32.00 5.81
N GLN A 29 -6.84 -30.95 5.20
CA GLN A 29 -6.92 -29.61 5.75
C GLN A 29 -5.55 -29.01 6.13
N GLU A 30 -4.53 -29.30 5.32
CA GLU A 30 -3.15 -28.91 5.60
C GLU A 30 -2.82 -27.50 5.08
N HIS A 31 -3.65 -26.97 4.17
CA HIS A 31 -3.40 -25.70 3.49
C HIS A 31 -4.23 -24.55 4.08
N THR A 32 -3.59 -23.38 4.11
CA THR A 32 -4.23 -22.09 4.38
C THR A 32 -4.35 -21.32 3.07
N PHE A 33 -5.46 -20.61 2.89
CA PHE A 33 -5.79 -19.86 1.69
C PHE A 33 -5.76 -18.37 2.03
N LEU A 34 -4.77 -17.66 1.51
CA LEU A 34 -4.55 -16.25 1.78
C LEU A 34 -4.95 -15.40 0.57
N VAL A 35 -5.93 -14.52 0.79
CA VAL A 35 -6.46 -13.59 -0.21
C VAL A 35 -5.85 -12.22 -0.02
N VAL A 36 -5.32 -11.63 -1.09
CA VAL A 36 -4.64 -10.32 -1.07
C VAL A 36 -5.18 -9.38 -2.15
N GLU A 37 -4.85 -8.09 -2.06
CA GLU A 37 -5.48 -7.07 -2.91
C GLU A 37 -5.05 -7.17 -4.36
N GLY A 38 -3.74 -7.27 -4.63
CA GLY A 38 -3.20 -7.21 -5.98
C GLY A 38 -1.97 -8.09 -6.24
N GLU A 39 -1.47 -7.99 -7.47
CA GLU A 39 -0.32 -8.76 -7.95
C GLU A 39 0.96 -8.50 -7.14
N ASP A 40 1.17 -7.28 -6.65
CA ASP A 40 2.36 -6.92 -5.90
C ASP A 40 2.36 -7.53 -4.49
N ASP A 41 1.19 -7.65 -3.85
CA ASP A 41 1.00 -8.43 -2.63
C ASP A 41 1.31 -9.91 -2.85
N LEU A 42 0.83 -10.49 -3.97
CA LEU A 42 1.14 -11.88 -4.30
C LEU A 42 2.65 -12.11 -4.37
N LYS A 43 3.41 -11.16 -4.94
CA LYS A 43 4.87 -11.25 -5.02
C LYS A 43 5.52 -11.16 -3.64
N PHE A 44 5.03 -10.26 -2.78
CA PHE A 44 5.50 -10.15 -1.40
C PHE A 44 5.24 -11.44 -0.62
N TRP A 45 4.00 -11.93 -0.64
CA TRP A 45 3.61 -13.12 0.13
C TRP A 45 4.24 -14.41 -0.36
N LYS A 46 4.55 -14.54 -1.65
CA LYS A 46 5.38 -15.67 -2.15
C LYS A 46 6.73 -15.77 -1.44
N ASN A 47 7.31 -14.63 -1.05
CA ASN A 47 8.59 -14.61 -0.34
C ASN A 47 8.44 -14.77 1.17
N ILE A 48 7.26 -14.50 1.75
CA ILE A 48 7.04 -14.46 3.20
C ILE A 48 6.34 -15.71 3.72
N ALA A 49 5.25 -16.11 3.06
CA ALA A 49 4.36 -17.17 3.52
C ALA A 49 5.05 -18.54 3.65
N ASN A 50 4.41 -19.41 4.42
CA ASN A 50 4.75 -20.82 4.49
C ASN A 50 4.41 -21.53 3.16
N GLU A 51 5.11 -22.63 2.86
CA GLU A 51 4.88 -23.45 1.66
C GLU A 51 3.46 -24.04 1.57
N LYS A 52 2.77 -24.18 2.71
CA LYS A 52 1.39 -24.66 2.79
C LYS A 52 0.33 -23.57 2.55
N VAL A 53 0.76 -22.34 2.26
CA VAL A 53 -0.16 -21.25 1.94
C VAL A 53 -0.41 -21.19 0.43
N ILE A 54 -1.68 -21.19 0.05
CA ILE A 54 -2.14 -20.98 -1.31
C ILE A 54 -2.63 -19.53 -1.42
N LEU A 55 -2.08 -18.79 -2.38
CA LEU A 55 -2.31 -17.36 -2.54
C LEU A 55 -3.35 -17.06 -3.62
N PHE A 56 -4.28 -16.17 -3.31
CA PHE A 56 -5.29 -15.64 -4.24
C PHE A 56 -5.25 -14.12 -4.29
N GLU A 57 -5.42 -13.56 -5.48
CA GLU A 57 -5.72 -12.15 -5.65
C GLU A 57 -7.24 -11.96 -5.59
N SER A 58 -7.69 -10.89 -4.97
CA SER A 58 -9.11 -10.53 -4.93
C SER A 58 -9.61 -10.06 -6.31
N PHE A 59 -10.91 -10.19 -6.60
CA PHE A 59 -11.48 -9.72 -7.88
C PHE A 59 -11.65 -8.18 -7.92
N THR A 60 -11.81 -7.52 -6.77
CA THR A 60 -12.00 -6.07 -6.66
C THR A 60 -11.28 -5.47 -5.45
N GLY A 61 -9.97 -5.70 -5.34
CA GLY A 61 -9.13 -5.15 -4.26
C GLY A 61 -9.73 -5.37 -2.86
N LYS A 62 -9.64 -4.34 -2.02
CA LYS A 62 -10.17 -4.29 -0.66
C LYS A 62 -11.59 -4.83 -0.47
N THR A 63 -12.54 -4.48 -1.33
CA THR A 63 -13.93 -4.95 -1.20
C THR A 63 -14.05 -6.43 -1.54
N GLY A 64 -13.28 -6.89 -2.52
CA GLY A 64 -13.23 -8.30 -2.91
C GLY A 64 -12.71 -9.17 -1.78
N ILE A 65 -11.68 -8.74 -1.05
CA ILE A 65 -11.18 -9.46 0.14
C ILE A 65 -12.28 -9.61 1.19
N THR A 66 -12.95 -8.51 1.53
CA THR A 66 -14.03 -8.54 2.53
C THR A 66 -15.12 -9.51 2.12
N GLU A 67 -15.61 -9.42 0.88
CA GLU A 67 -16.65 -10.30 0.39
C GLU A 67 -16.22 -11.78 0.41
N ILE A 68 -15.02 -12.10 -0.09
CA ILE A 68 -14.50 -13.47 -0.08
C ILE A 68 -14.44 -14.02 1.36
N VAL A 69 -13.76 -13.30 2.26
CA VAL A 69 -13.41 -13.83 3.59
C VAL A 69 -14.60 -13.81 4.55
N GLU A 70 -15.39 -12.74 4.53
CA GLU A 70 -16.45 -12.50 5.53
C GLU A 70 -17.83 -12.93 5.05
N GLU A 71 -18.09 -13.03 3.75
CA GLU A 71 -19.40 -13.47 3.23
C GLU A 71 -19.37 -14.91 2.71
N TYR A 72 -18.38 -15.26 1.88
CA TYR A 72 -18.34 -16.58 1.24
C TYR A 72 -17.68 -17.66 2.10
N PHE A 73 -16.69 -17.29 2.92
CA PHE A 73 -15.92 -18.23 3.73
C PHE A 73 -15.94 -17.89 5.21
N THR A 74 -16.97 -17.21 5.71
CA THR A 74 -17.10 -16.72 7.10
C THR A 74 -16.72 -17.78 8.14
N SER A 75 -17.25 -19.00 8.00
CA SER A 75 -17.05 -20.10 8.96
C SER A 75 -15.76 -20.89 8.78
N ASN A 76 -15.00 -20.65 7.70
CA ASN A 76 -13.77 -21.38 7.44
C ASN A 76 -12.56 -20.59 7.93
N PRO A 77 -11.87 -21.03 9.00
CA PRO A 77 -10.74 -20.29 9.55
C PRO A 77 -9.49 -20.34 8.66
N ARG A 78 -9.46 -21.25 7.67
CA ARG A 78 -8.34 -21.42 6.73
C ARG A 78 -8.37 -20.43 5.58
N VAL A 79 -9.44 -19.64 5.42
CA VAL A 79 -9.51 -18.57 4.42
C VAL A 79 -9.38 -17.23 5.13
N ILE A 80 -8.27 -16.54 4.88
CA ILE A 80 -7.91 -15.26 5.52
C ILE A 80 -7.60 -14.20 4.46
N GLY A 81 -7.72 -12.94 4.84
CA GLY A 81 -7.43 -11.78 4.00
C GLY A 81 -6.27 -10.95 4.55
N ILE A 82 -5.47 -10.36 3.66
CA ILE A 82 -4.50 -9.32 4.02
C ILE A 82 -4.64 -8.15 3.06
N ARG A 83 -4.72 -6.94 3.60
CA ARG A 83 -5.05 -5.75 2.84
C ARG A 83 -4.35 -4.51 3.38
N ASP A 84 -4.33 -3.44 2.59
CA ASP A 84 -3.84 -2.13 3.04
C ASP A 84 -4.74 -1.58 4.16
N ARG A 85 -4.12 -0.86 5.09
CA ARG A 85 -4.85 -0.19 6.18
C ARG A 85 -5.60 1.03 5.67
N ASP A 86 -5.04 1.69 4.65
CA ASP A 86 -5.44 3.01 4.19
C ASP A 86 -5.53 3.97 5.39
N TYR A 87 -6.74 4.46 5.67
CA TYR A 87 -7.03 5.33 6.80
C TYR A 87 -8.03 4.70 7.78
N GLU A 88 -8.22 3.37 7.72
CA GLU A 88 -9.10 2.66 8.65
C GLU A 88 -8.51 2.60 10.06
N CYS A 89 -9.36 2.86 11.06
CA CYS A 89 -9.00 2.78 12.47
C CYS A 89 -9.61 1.52 13.10
N GLY A 90 -8.75 0.69 13.67
CA GLY A 90 -9.15 -0.50 14.43
C GLY A 90 -9.22 -1.78 13.61
N HIS A 91 -9.35 -2.91 14.30
CA HIS A 91 -9.47 -4.21 13.66
C HIS A 91 -10.95 -4.54 13.44
N ILE A 92 -11.40 -4.39 12.18
CA ILE A 92 -12.81 -4.50 11.81
C ILE A 92 -13.24 -5.98 11.67
N TYR A 93 -12.34 -6.85 11.24
CA TYR A 93 -12.66 -8.23 10.84
C TYR A 93 -11.70 -9.22 11.48
N ASN A 94 -12.22 -10.34 11.98
CA ASN A 94 -11.41 -11.32 12.71
C ASN A 94 -10.41 -12.09 11.83
N LYS A 95 -10.62 -12.12 10.51
CA LYS A 95 -9.83 -12.90 9.56
C LYS A 95 -9.18 -12.05 8.47
N ILE A 96 -9.30 -10.73 8.55
CA ILE A 96 -8.67 -9.80 7.62
C ILE A 96 -7.67 -8.96 8.40
N PHE A 97 -6.40 -9.13 8.04
CA PHE A 97 -5.29 -8.44 8.68
C PHE A 97 -4.80 -7.31 7.78
N TYR A 98 -4.05 -6.39 8.40
CA TYR A 98 -3.59 -5.18 7.74
C TYR A 98 -2.08 -5.14 7.76
N TYR A 99 -1.48 -4.62 6.70
CA TYR A 99 -0.09 -4.20 6.78
C TYR A 99 0.12 -3.19 7.92
N ASP A 100 1.35 -3.17 8.44
CA ASP A 100 1.76 -2.11 9.35
C ASP A 100 1.79 -0.80 8.55
N CYS A 101 1.45 0.33 9.19
CA CYS A 101 1.30 1.62 8.54
C CYS A 101 0.15 1.65 7.50
N CYS A 102 0.14 2.64 6.60
CA CYS A 102 -0.96 2.86 5.65
C CYS A 102 -1.10 1.70 4.63
N CYS A 103 0.01 1.15 4.14
CA CYS A 103 0.01 0.10 3.11
C CYS A 103 1.34 -0.69 3.12
N MET A 104 1.41 -1.77 2.33
CA MET A 104 2.58 -2.63 2.22
C MET A 104 3.89 -1.83 2.00
N GLU A 105 3.96 -0.95 0.99
CA GLU A 105 5.20 -0.23 0.70
C GLU A 105 5.67 0.64 1.88
N MET A 106 4.73 1.25 2.62
CA MET A 106 5.09 2.05 3.80
C MET A 106 5.64 1.17 4.93
N MET A 107 5.11 -0.04 5.11
CA MET A 107 5.73 -1.04 6.00
C MET A 107 7.17 -1.37 5.58
N LEU A 108 7.44 -1.51 4.28
CA LEU A 108 8.79 -1.78 3.77
C LEU A 108 9.73 -0.59 4.00
N VAL A 109 9.26 0.63 3.71
CA VAL A 109 10.02 1.90 3.85
C VAL A 109 10.34 2.23 5.32
N LYS A 110 9.45 1.82 6.24
CA LYS A 110 9.68 1.96 7.68
C LYS A 110 10.90 1.18 8.16
N ASN A 111 11.24 0.07 7.51
CA ASN A 111 12.41 -0.72 7.89
C ASN A 111 13.71 -0.03 7.42
N ASP A 112 14.55 0.37 8.38
CA ASP A 112 15.79 1.10 8.12
C ASP A 112 16.76 0.34 7.22
N GLU A 113 16.97 -0.96 7.46
CA GLU A 113 17.91 -1.76 6.66
C GLU A 113 17.43 -1.87 5.21
N VAL A 114 16.13 -2.06 5.01
CA VAL A 114 15.52 -2.14 3.68
C VAL A 114 15.62 -0.79 2.97
N PHE A 115 15.21 0.29 3.63
CA PHE A 115 15.29 1.63 3.03
C PHE A 115 16.73 2.02 2.71
N ASN A 116 17.70 1.71 3.58
CA ASN A 116 19.13 1.95 3.34
C ASN A 116 19.66 1.24 2.09
N ASN A 117 19.21 0.02 1.80
CA ASN A 117 19.60 -0.70 0.59
C ASN A 117 19.09 0.00 -0.67
N ILE A 118 17.84 0.45 -0.67
CA ILE A 118 17.24 1.15 -1.81
C ILE A 118 17.84 2.55 -1.97
N TYR A 119 18.05 3.26 -0.86
CA TYR A 119 18.79 4.52 -0.82
C TYR A 119 20.16 4.38 -1.51
N SER A 120 20.93 3.36 -1.13
CA SER A 120 22.29 3.16 -1.65
C SER A 120 22.33 2.82 -3.14
N GLU A 121 21.29 2.16 -3.65
CA GLU A 121 21.17 1.79 -5.07
C GLU A 121 20.77 2.99 -5.94
N TYR A 122 19.81 3.80 -5.49
CA TYR A 122 19.14 4.77 -6.37
C TYR A 122 19.51 6.23 -6.10
N TYR A 123 19.77 6.61 -4.85
CA TYR A 123 20.00 8.00 -4.49
C TYR A 123 21.47 8.37 -4.59
N SER A 124 21.78 9.47 -5.29
CA SER A 124 23.14 9.99 -5.45
C SER A 124 23.27 11.45 -4.98
N GLY A 125 22.31 11.93 -4.19
CA GLY A 125 22.31 13.28 -3.64
C GLY A 125 23.11 13.40 -2.35
N ARG A 126 22.88 14.48 -1.61
CA ARG A 126 23.69 14.85 -0.43
C ARG A 126 23.04 14.53 0.90
N LEU A 127 21.73 14.26 0.91
CA LEU A 127 21.00 13.91 2.14
C LEU A 127 21.43 12.53 2.60
N SER A 128 21.56 12.33 3.90
CA SER A 128 21.65 10.98 4.46
C SER A 128 20.34 10.21 4.24
N SER A 129 20.38 8.88 4.41
CA SER A 129 19.19 8.03 4.25
C SER A 129 18.02 8.48 5.13
N ASN A 130 18.26 8.76 6.41
CA ASN A 130 17.22 9.22 7.32
C ASN A 130 16.66 10.59 6.92
N GLU A 131 17.53 11.54 6.54
CA GLU A 131 17.11 12.87 6.10
C GLU A 131 16.28 12.79 4.81
N LEU A 132 16.69 11.95 3.86
CA LEU A 132 15.95 11.75 2.61
C LEU A 132 14.56 11.17 2.90
N ARG A 133 14.48 10.11 3.72
CA ARG A 133 13.19 9.51 4.09
C ARG A 133 12.26 10.53 4.73
N ASP A 134 12.78 11.30 5.70
CA ASP A 134 12.01 12.35 6.37
C ASP A 134 11.53 13.43 5.41
N VAL A 135 12.38 13.88 4.48
CA VAL A 135 12.02 14.88 3.47
C VAL A 135 10.90 14.34 2.58
N LEU A 136 11.04 13.11 2.06
CA LEU A 136 10.03 12.48 1.22
C LEU A 136 8.68 12.37 1.95
N LEU A 137 8.70 11.89 3.20
CA LEU A 137 7.49 11.75 4.01
C LEU A 137 6.81 13.10 4.27
N LYS A 138 7.59 14.14 4.63
CA LYS A 138 7.08 15.48 4.92
C LYS A 138 6.49 16.17 3.69
N GLN A 139 7.11 15.99 2.52
CA GLN A 139 6.60 16.60 1.28
C GLN A 139 5.26 16.00 0.83
N LEU A 140 5.03 14.71 1.08
CA LEU A 140 3.79 14.03 0.69
C LEU A 140 2.61 14.37 1.59
N LYS A 141 2.88 14.84 2.80
CA LYS A 141 1.88 15.09 3.84
C LYS A 141 0.64 15.82 3.31
N TYR A 142 0.81 16.84 2.48
CA TYR A 142 -0.32 17.62 1.98
C TYR A 142 -1.29 16.78 1.13
N LEU A 143 -0.75 15.99 0.19
CA LEU A 143 -1.55 15.07 -0.63
C LEU A 143 -2.17 13.96 0.23
N SER A 144 -1.42 13.44 1.19
CA SER A 144 -1.89 12.42 2.13
C SER A 144 -3.04 12.90 3.00
N LEU A 145 -3.02 14.15 3.46
CA LEU A 145 -4.16 14.75 4.15
C LEU A 145 -5.38 14.86 3.23
N ILE A 146 -5.19 15.24 1.96
CA ILE A 146 -6.30 15.27 0.98
C ILE A 146 -6.91 13.87 0.83
N ARG A 147 -6.08 12.84 0.62
CA ARG A 147 -6.54 11.44 0.48
C ARG A 147 -7.26 10.95 1.73
N LYS A 148 -6.66 11.17 2.91
CA LYS A 148 -7.24 10.81 4.20
C LYS A 148 -8.62 11.45 4.40
N ASN A 149 -8.72 12.78 4.23
CA ASN A 149 -10.01 13.45 4.39
C ASN A 149 -11.03 13.01 3.33
N ASN A 150 -10.59 12.74 2.10
CA ASN A 150 -11.46 12.23 1.04
C ASN A 150 -12.14 10.91 1.44
N GLU A 151 -11.38 9.99 2.02
CA GLU A 151 -11.89 8.70 2.49
C GLU A 151 -12.70 8.86 3.78
N THR A 152 -12.12 9.44 4.84
CA THR A 152 -12.76 9.47 6.16
C THR A 152 -13.97 10.39 6.24
N MET A 153 -14.08 11.39 5.36
CA MET A 153 -15.22 12.31 5.30
C MET A 153 -16.13 12.04 4.10
N GLY A 154 -15.81 11.07 3.24
CA GLY A 154 -16.61 10.75 2.05
C GLY A 154 -16.74 11.92 1.08
N LEU A 155 -15.66 12.67 0.81
CA LEU A 155 -15.72 13.89 -0.01
C LEU A 155 -16.00 13.60 -1.50
N GLY A 156 -15.77 12.37 -1.96
CA GLY A 156 -16.06 11.94 -3.33
C GLY A 156 -15.17 12.58 -4.40
N ILE A 157 -13.99 13.07 -4.00
CA ILE A 157 -13.02 13.70 -4.89
C ILE A 157 -12.27 12.59 -5.65
N LYS A 158 -12.21 12.72 -6.98
CA LYS A 158 -11.33 11.91 -7.84
C LYS A 158 -9.90 12.38 -7.70
N ILE A 159 -9.07 11.57 -7.03
CA ILE A 159 -7.63 11.84 -6.83
C ILE A 159 -6.79 11.07 -7.84
N ASP A 160 -7.24 9.91 -8.32
CA ASP A 160 -6.54 9.09 -9.31
C ASP A 160 -6.36 9.87 -10.62
N GLY A 161 -5.12 10.29 -10.86
CA GLY A 161 -4.73 11.18 -11.96
C GLY A 161 -3.97 12.44 -11.52
N VAL A 162 -3.85 12.67 -10.21
CA VAL A 162 -2.81 13.56 -9.66
C VAL A 162 -1.46 12.86 -9.80
N SER A 163 -0.49 13.51 -10.43
CA SER A 163 0.87 12.98 -10.58
C SER A 163 1.83 13.80 -9.72
N ILE A 164 2.55 13.10 -8.84
CA ILE A 164 3.57 13.72 -8.00
C ILE A 164 4.70 14.27 -8.85
N THR A 165 5.09 13.54 -9.89
CA THR A 165 6.07 14.00 -10.88
C THR A 165 5.75 15.39 -11.42
N ASN A 166 4.49 15.65 -11.76
CA ASN A 166 4.09 16.94 -12.33
C ASN A 166 4.02 18.06 -11.27
N ALA A 167 3.75 17.71 -10.01
CA ALA A 167 3.73 18.65 -8.90
C ALA A 167 5.15 18.93 -8.36
N PHE A 168 6.10 18.02 -8.57
CA PHE A 168 7.48 18.13 -8.13
C PHE A 168 8.26 19.14 -8.97
N ASP A 169 9.01 20.00 -8.29
CA ASP A 169 9.92 20.97 -8.90
C ASP A 169 11.37 20.46 -8.76
N GLU A 170 12.02 20.17 -9.90
CA GLU A 170 13.35 19.54 -9.91
C GLU A 170 14.46 20.50 -9.45
N GLU A 171 14.30 21.82 -9.63
CA GLU A 171 15.29 22.82 -9.22
C GLU A 171 15.31 23.00 -7.70
N THR A 172 14.13 23.11 -7.09
CA THR A 172 13.95 23.31 -5.65
C THR A 172 13.86 22.00 -4.88
N GLN A 173 13.69 20.86 -5.57
CA GLN A 173 13.41 19.54 -5.01
C GLN A 173 12.21 19.53 -4.06
N ASN A 174 11.13 20.25 -4.41
CA ASN A 174 9.93 20.34 -3.58
C ASN A 174 8.65 20.09 -4.38
N ILE A 175 7.70 19.39 -3.77
CA ILE A 175 6.31 19.34 -4.23
C ILE A 175 5.67 20.74 -4.12
N GLN A 176 5.07 21.18 -5.22
CA GLN A 176 4.29 22.42 -5.29
C GLN A 176 2.81 22.11 -5.03
N ASN A 177 2.36 22.34 -3.79
CA ASN A 177 0.98 22.03 -3.37
C ASN A 177 -0.08 22.76 -4.20
N GLU A 178 0.23 23.95 -4.72
CA GLU A 178 -0.67 24.69 -5.61
C GLU A 178 -0.94 23.92 -6.90
N LYS A 179 0.07 23.24 -7.46
CA LYS A 179 -0.10 22.41 -8.66
C LYS A 179 -1.04 21.23 -8.39
N ILE A 180 -0.98 20.64 -7.19
CA ILE A 180 -1.89 19.57 -6.76
C ILE A 180 -3.33 20.09 -6.71
N ILE A 181 -3.57 21.22 -6.03
CA ILE A 181 -4.92 21.80 -5.92
C ILE A 181 -5.47 22.21 -7.29
N LEU A 182 -4.65 22.83 -8.15
CA LEU A 182 -5.04 23.19 -9.51
C LEU A 182 -5.49 21.95 -10.29
N LYS A 183 -4.72 20.86 -10.22
CA LYS A 183 -5.05 19.60 -10.90
C LYS A 183 -6.32 18.97 -10.35
N LEU A 184 -6.49 18.93 -9.04
CA LEU A 184 -7.69 18.41 -8.39
C LEU A 184 -8.93 19.22 -8.78
N ASN A 185 -8.85 20.54 -8.79
CA ASN A 185 -9.95 21.39 -9.24
C ASN A 185 -10.33 21.17 -10.71
N GLN A 186 -9.35 20.99 -11.60
CA GLN A 186 -9.61 20.65 -13.00
C GLN A 186 -10.35 19.30 -13.15
N MET A 187 -10.01 18.32 -12.32
CA MET A 187 -10.61 16.98 -12.37
C MET A 187 -11.98 16.89 -11.69
N ASN A 188 -12.27 17.80 -10.76
CA ASN A 188 -13.40 17.69 -9.83
C ASN A 188 -14.29 18.95 -9.84
N GLN A 189 -14.57 19.51 -11.03
CA GLN A 189 -15.51 20.62 -11.19
C GLN A 189 -15.22 21.81 -10.23
N GLN A 190 -13.94 22.16 -10.06
CA GLN A 190 -13.49 23.23 -9.17
C GLN A 190 -13.83 23.02 -7.68
N TYR A 191 -13.86 21.75 -7.22
CA TYR A 191 -14.26 21.36 -5.87
C TYR A 191 -13.71 22.26 -4.75
N PHE A 192 -12.39 22.47 -4.66
CA PHE A 192 -11.78 23.27 -3.59
C PHE A 192 -11.95 24.78 -3.78
N ALA A 193 -12.22 25.25 -4.99
CA ALA A 193 -12.58 26.65 -5.21
C ALA A 193 -13.99 26.96 -4.68
N ILE A 194 -14.89 25.97 -4.74
CA ILE A 194 -16.26 26.07 -4.22
C ILE A 194 -16.29 25.79 -2.71
N ASN A 195 -15.57 24.75 -2.27
CA ASN A 195 -15.55 24.27 -0.88
C ASN A 195 -14.30 24.77 -0.14
N VAL A 196 -14.22 26.09 0.02
CA VAL A 196 -13.06 26.79 0.62
C VAL A 196 -12.85 26.39 2.09
N ASP A 197 -13.93 26.04 2.82
CA ASP A 197 -13.88 25.54 4.19
C ASP A 197 -13.08 24.23 4.28
N LYS A 198 -13.30 23.29 3.33
CA LYS A 198 -12.60 22.01 3.28
C LYS A 198 -11.11 22.19 2.99
N LEU A 199 -10.78 23.07 2.05
CA LEU A 199 -9.39 23.41 1.76
C LEU A 199 -8.72 24.06 2.98
N SER A 200 -9.42 24.95 3.67
CA SER A 200 -8.92 25.62 4.89
C SER A 200 -8.69 24.63 6.03
N GLN A 201 -9.56 23.63 6.19
CA GLN A 201 -9.38 22.54 7.14
C GLN A 201 -8.12 21.71 6.82
N ILE A 202 -7.91 21.32 5.56
CA ILE A 202 -6.71 20.60 5.12
C ILE A 202 -5.45 21.44 5.38
N ASN A 203 -5.46 22.73 5.05
CA ASN A 203 -4.33 23.63 5.32
C ASN A 203 -4.03 23.74 6.82
N SER A 204 -5.06 23.79 7.66
CA SER A 204 -4.91 23.84 9.12
C SER A 204 -4.29 22.55 9.66
N GLN A 205 -4.73 21.38 9.17
CA GLN A 205 -4.11 20.09 9.49
C GLN A 205 -2.65 20.01 9.00
N ASN A 206 -2.39 20.57 7.81
CA ASN A 206 -1.03 20.59 7.25
C ASN A 206 -0.05 21.46 8.07
N ALA A 207 -0.52 22.45 8.80
CA ALA A 207 0.30 23.27 9.69
C ALA A 207 0.79 22.52 10.95
N ILE A 208 0.10 21.45 11.36
CA ILE A 208 0.46 20.66 12.56
C ILE A 208 1.69 19.81 12.26
N VAL A 209 2.79 19.95 12.99
CA VAL A 209 3.97 19.09 12.77
C VAL A 209 3.64 17.64 13.15
N LEU A 210 3.90 16.71 12.23
CA LEU A 210 3.76 15.27 12.45
C LEU A 210 5.15 14.63 12.56
N ASN A 211 5.28 13.63 13.41
CA ASN A 211 6.47 12.79 13.48
C ASN A 211 6.52 11.76 12.34
N THR A 212 7.63 11.03 12.24
CA THR A 212 7.86 10.06 11.16
C THR A 212 6.84 8.93 11.20
N GLU A 213 6.51 8.39 12.38
CA GLU A 213 5.50 7.36 12.56
C GLU A 213 4.12 7.82 12.06
N GLU A 214 3.68 9.01 12.46
CA GLU A 214 2.42 9.60 12.02
C GLU A 214 2.36 9.81 10.50
N LEU A 215 3.49 10.15 9.87
CA LEU A 215 3.58 10.29 8.42
C LEU A 215 3.53 8.93 7.71
N LEU A 216 4.14 7.89 8.28
CA LEU A 216 4.05 6.52 7.74
C LEU A 216 2.60 5.99 7.77
N GLU A 217 1.81 6.37 8.78
CA GLU A 217 0.40 5.99 8.90
C GLU A 217 -0.54 6.71 7.93
N ILE A 218 -0.11 7.80 7.26
CA ILE A 218 -0.98 8.55 6.32
C ILE A 218 -0.44 8.62 4.89
N ASN A 219 0.84 8.36 4.68
CA ASN A 219 1.42 8.42 3.34
C ASN A 219 1.06 7.16 2.54
N GLN A 220 0.69 7.35 1.26
CA GLN A 220 0.48 6.22 0.37
C GLN A 220 1.83 5.74 -0.18
N GLY A 221 2.00 4.43 -0.26
CA GLY A 221 3.19 3.75 -0.75
C GLY A 221 3.61 4.13 -2.16
N HIS A 222 2.66 4.07 -3.09
CA HIS A 222 2.89 4.46 -4.48
C HIS A 222 3.32 5.93 -4.62
N ASP A 223 2.70 6.82 -3.83
CA ASP A 223 3.05 8.23 -3.82
C ASP A 223 4.50 8.43 -3.33
N PHE A 224 4.89 7.71 -2.26
CA PHE A 224 6.26 7.71 -1.76
C PHE A 224 7.27 7.26 -2.80
N ILE A 225 6.99 6.16 -3.49
CA ILE A 225 7.88 5.60 -4.50
C ILE A 225 7.97 6.52 -5.73
N GLU A 226 6.88 7.16 -6.15
CA GLU A 226 6.91 8.12 -7.26
C GLU A 226 7.77 9.34 -6.89
N LEU A 227 7.60 9.91 -5.70
CA LEU A 227 8.43 11.03 -5.24
C LEU A 227 9.90 10.63 -5.14
N PHE A 228 10.18 9.46 -4.58
CA PHE A 228 11.54 8.98 -4.45
C PHE A 228 12.22 8.77 -5.81
N ALA A 229 11.48 8.23 -6.80
CA ALA A 229 11.95 8.14 -8.17
C ALA A 229 12.27 9.53 -8.76
N ALA A 230 11.45 10.54 -8.47
CA ALA A 230 11.70 11.92 -8.90
C ALA A 230 12.97 12.50 -8.27
N PHE A 231 13.20 12.26 -6.98
CA PHE A 231 14.44 12.64 -6.28
C PHE A 231 15.69 11.95 -6.83
N CYS A 232 15.55 10.73 -7.35
CA CYS A 232 16.66 9.95 -7.92
C CYS A 232 16.89 10.23 -9.40
N ARG A 233 16.16 11.16 -10.03
CA ARG A 233 16.34 11.48 -11.44
C ARG A 233 17.75 11.97 -11.70
N LYS A 234 18.39 11.32 -12.68
CA LYS A 234 19.74 11.69 -13.12
C LYS A 234 19.62 12.66 -14.30
N PRO A 235 20.42 13.74 -14.35
CA PRO A 235 20.47 14.63 -15.51
C PRO A 235 20.88 13.92 -16.81
N ARG A 236 21.59 12.79 -16.70
CA ARG A 236 22.03 11.95 -17.81
C ARG A 236 21.90 10.46 -17.43
N GLY A 237 21.44 9.64 -18.37
CA GLY A 237 21.23 8.20 -18.19
C GLY A 237 19.76 7.81 -17.91
N SER A 238 19.48 6.51 -17.79
CA SER A 238 18.15 6.03 -17.44
C SER A 238 17.88 6.23 -15.95
N SER A 239 16.84 7.01 -15.62
CA SER A 239 16.35 7.12 -14.25
C SER A 239 15.61 5.84 -13.85
N ALA A 240 15.70 5.47 -12.58
CA ALA A 240 14.95 4.33 -12.06
C ALA A 240 13.45 4.61 -12.15
N SER A 241 12.68 3.65 -12.67
CA SER A 241 11.23 3.73 -12.67
C SER A 241 10.70 3.45 -11.27
N SER A 242 9.54 4.03 -10.93
CA SER A 242 8.83 3.70 -9.68
C SER A 242 8.59 2.19 -9.54
N LYS A 243 8.29 1.50 -10.66
CA LYS A 243 8.13 0.04 -10.69
C LYS A 243 9.40 -0.71 -10.27
N ASN A 244 10.57 -0.26 -10.72
CA ASN A 244 11.83 -0.88 -10.34
C ASN A 244 12.13 -0.66 -8.86
N ILE A 245 11.90 0.56 -8.35
CA ILE A 245 12.08 0.88 -6.93
C ILE A 245 11.14 0.03 -6.06
N ALA A 246 9.85 -0.10 -6.43
CA ALA A 246 8.89 -0.94 -5.72
C ALA A 246 9.29 -2.42 -5.70
N ALA A 247 9.74 -2.95 -6.85
CA ALA A 247 10.25 -4.31 -6.93
C ALA A 247 11.48 -4.51 -6.03
N SER A 248 12.43 -3.57 -6.07
CA SER A 248 13.63 -3.62 -5.24
C SER A 248 13.33 -3.54 -3.75
N LEU A 249 12.36 -2.70 -3.33
CA LEU A 249 11.88 -2.66 -1.94
C LEU A 249 11.41 -4.05 -1.48
N ARG A 250 10.57 -4.72 -2.28
CA ARG A 250 10.10 -6.08 -1.98
C ARG A 250 11.24 -7.10 -1.94
N CYS A 251 12.19 -7.01 -2.87
CA CYS A 251 13.35 -7.92 -2.91
C CYS A 251 14.31 -7.71 -1.73
N ALA A 252 14.46 -6.47 -1.25
CA ALA A 252 15.34 -6.14 -0.13
C ALA A 252 14.74 -6.56 1.22
N TYR A 253 13.42 -6.70 1.32
CA TYR A 253 12.72 -7.06 2.56
C TYR A 253 12.82 -8.57 2.85
N ARG A 254 13.45 -8.93 3.97
CA ARG A 254 13.73 -10.34 4.30
C ARG A 254 12.66 -10.90 5.23
N LYS A 255 12.48 -12.23 5.23
CA LYS A 255 11.59 -12.92 6.19
C LYS A 255 11.87 -12.53 7.65
N ARG A 256 13.15 -12.33 8.02
CA ARG A 256 13.53 -11.90 9.38
C ARG A 256 13.06 -10.50 9.74
N ASP A 257 12.88 -9.62 8.76
CA ASP A 257 12.40 -8.26 9.01
C ASP A 257 10.91 -8.28 9.31
N PHE A 258 10.19 -9.21 8.66
CA PHE A 258 8.77 -9.40 8.88
C PHE A 258 8.44 -9.79 10.32
N THR A 259 9.31 -10.52 11.02
CA THR A 259 9.05 -10.99 12.40
C THR A 259 8.94 -9.87 13.43
N TYR A 260 9.33 -8.65 13.08
CA TYR A 260 9.20 -7.47 13.94
C TYR A 260 7.90 -6.68 13.69
N THR A 261 7.06 -7.12 12.75
CA THR A 261 5.80 -6.42 12.41
C THR A 261 4.66 -6.83 13.33
N GLU A 262 3.70 -5.92 13.52
CA GLU A 262 2.47 -6.24 14.23
C GLU A 262 1.65 -7.27 13.43
N LEU A 263 1.64 -7.15 12.10
CA LEU A 263 1.03 -8.15 11.22
C LEU A 263 1.57 -9.56 11.46
N TYR A 264 2.88 -9.74 11.61
CA TYR A 264 3.47 -11.05 11.93
C TYR A 264 2.92 -11.61 13.25
N LEU A 265 2.87 -10.79 14.31
CA LEU A 265 2.37 -11.21 15.62
C LEU A 265 0.90 -11.64 15.55
N GLN A 266 0.09 -10.90 14.80
CA GLN A 266 -1.33 -11.22 14.59
C GLN A 266 -1.51 -12.54 13.85
N LEU A 267 -0.75 -12.76 12.78
CA LEU A 267 -0.81 -13.99 12.00
C LEU A 267 -0.32 -15.20 12.81
N VAL A 268 0.74 -15.08 13.61
CA VAL A 268 1.19 -16.14 14.51
C VAL A 268 0.12 -16.46 15.56
N SER A 269 -0.47 -15.43 16.18
CA SER A 269 -1.56 -15.60 17.15
C SER A 269 -2.76 -16.32 16.53
N TYR A 270 -3.15 -15.92 15.32
CA TYR A 270 -4.25 -16.54 14.59
C TYR A 270 -3.94 -17.99 14.19
N SER A 271 -2.73 -18.25 13.71
CA SER A 271 -2.21 -19.59 13.40
C SER A 271 -2.32 -20.53 14.59
N ASN A 272 -1.87 -20.09 15.77
CA ASN A 272 -1.93 -20.90 16.99
C ASN A 272 -3.37 -21.15 17.45
N THR A 273 -4.21 -20.13 17.38
CA THR A 273 -5.62 -20.21 17.82
C THR A 273 -6.42 -21.20 16.97
N HIS A 274 -6.17 -21.24 15.67
CA HIS A 274 -6.94 -22.06 14.72
C HIS A 274 -6.21 -23.33 14.29
N ASN A 275 -5.00 -23.57 14.80
CA ASN A 275 -4.14 -24.69 14.43
C ASN A 275 -3.89 -24.76 12.91
N ILE A 276 -3.55 -23.62 12.30
CA ILE A 276 -3.22 -23.48 10.87
C ILE A 276 -1.83 -22.88 10.69
N VAL A 277 -1.24 -23.03 9.50
CA VAL A 277 0.09 -22.48 9.20
C VAL A 277 -0.04 -21.35 8.18
N ILE A 278 0.53 -20.18 8.48
CA ILE A 278 0.54 -19.00 7.61
C ILE A 278 1.97 -18.57 7.23
N ILE A 279 2.90 -18.58 8.20
CA ILE A 279 4.27 -18.08 8.06
C ILE A 279 5.27 -19.16 8.45
#